data_AF-A0A0L8N6M0-F1
#
_entry.id   AF-A0A0L8N6M0-F1
#
_cell.length_a   1.000
_cell.length_b   1.000
_cell.length_c   1.000
_cell.angle_alpha   90.00
_cell.angle_beta   90.00
_cell.angle_gamma   90.00
#
_symmetry.space_group_name_H-M   'P 1'
#
loop_
_entity.id
_entity.type
_entity.pdbx_description
1 polymer ?
#
loop_
_entity_poly.entity_id
_entity_poly.type
_entity_poly.pdbx_seq_one_letter_code
_entity_poly.pdbx_strand_id
1 'polypeptide(L)'
;MPLTPTAVLPRVRVPTLPPAKRVFDLTGAAILLILLAPALTAAAALLYATQGGRPFAREAAVGLAGRPFRTWRLRTADTGRLGAALDRCALDALPQLLNVVRGEMSLVGPRPQTRTDHPERLVVRPGMTGLWQVSARSDLPWEEMALLDRHYVENHWLGMDLAILAQTPRAAYRQRVA
;
A
#
# COMPACT_ATOMS: atom_id res chain seq x y z
N MET A 1 10.60 6.64 -21.49
CA MET A 1 11.76 7.23 -20.79
C MET A 1 12.36 6.17 -19.88
N PRO A 2 13.62 5.77 -20.05
CA PRO A 2 14.29 4.88 -19.10
C PRO A 2 14.54 5.66 -17.79
N LEU A 3 14.33 4.99 -16.66
CA LEU A 3 14.55 5.57 -15.33
C LEU A 3 16.05 5.75 -15.10
N THR A 4 16.56 6.97 -15.24
CA THR A 4 17.94 7.31 -14.84
C THR A 4 18.02 7.27 -13.31
N PRO A 5 18.86 6.41 -12.69
CA PRO A 5 19.03 6.37 -11.25
C PRO A 5 20.02 7.47 -10.84
N THR A 6 19.63 8.75 -10.98
CA THR A 6 20.47 9.91 -10.63
C THR A 6 19.95 10.61 -9.37
N ALA A 7 19.53 9.84 -8.38
CA ALA A 7 19.45 10.30 -7.01
C ALA A 7 20.17 9.26 -6.17
N VAL A 8 21.39 9.59 -5.73
CA VAL A 8 22.08 8.83 -4.69
C VAL A 8 21.20 8.93 -3.46
N LEU A 9 20.34 7.93 -3.23
CA LEU A 9 19.57 7.86 -2.00
C LEU A 9 20.60 7.75 -0.88
N PRO A 10 20.52 8.60 0.17
CA PRO A 10 21.43 8.50 1.30
C PRO A 10 21.43 7.04 1.78
N ARG A 11 22.58 6.52 2.22
CA ARG A 11 22.66 5.16 2.80
C ARG A 11 21.86 5.15 4.10
N VAL A 12 20.56 4.91 3.96
CA VAL A 12 19.62 4.78 5.07
C VAL A 12 19.98 3.50 5.80
N ARG A 13 20.44 3.62 7.05
CA ARG A 13 20.64 2.44 7.90
C ARG A 13 19.28 1.87 8.25
N VAL A 14 19.03 0.66 7.77
CA VAL A 14 17.78 -0.06 8.06
C VAL A 14 17.94 -0.76 9.41
N PRO A 15 17.14 -0.41 10.43
CA PRO A 15 17.08 -1.22 11.63
C PRO A 15 16.50 -2.60 11.30
N THR A 16 17.03 -3.66 11.90
CA THR A 16 16.41 -4.99 11.81
C THR A 16 15.11 -4.96 12.59
N LEU A 17 13.99 -4.84 11.87
CA LEU A 17 12.66 -4.96 12.48
C LEU A 17 12.52 -6.32 13.19
N PRO A 18 11.80 -6.39 14.32
CA PRO A 18 11.56 -7.65 15.00
C PRO A 18 10.93 -8.66 14.03
N PRO A 19 11.35 -9.94 14.04
CA PRO A 19 10.80 -10.96 13.15
C PRO A 19 9.27 -11.11 13.30
N ALA A 20 8.73 -10.78 14.48
CA ALA A 20 7.30 -10.81 14.77
C ALA A 20 6.45 -9.96 13.80
N LYS A 21 6.92 -8.76 13.43
CA LYS A 21 6.20 -7.89 12.48
C LYS A 21 6.09 -8.55 11.11
N ARG A 22 7.18 -9.19 10.67
CA ARG A 22 7.20 -9.88 9.37
C ARG A 22 6.31 -11.12 9.37
N VAL A 23 6.32 -11.90 10.44
CA VAL A 23 5.42 -13.05 10.58
C VAL A 23 3.97 -12.59 10.55
N PHE A 24 3.62 -11.53 11.29
CA PHE A 24 2.29 -10.92 11.28
C PHE A 24 1.86 -10.50 9.87
N ASP A 25 2.73 -9.78 9.14
CA ASP A 25 2.44 -9.35 7.76
C ASP A 25 2.19 -10.51 6.81
N LEU A 26 3.03 -11.55 6.88
CA LEU A 26 2.91 -12.71 6.00
C LEU A 26 1.64 -13.50 6.28
N THR A 27 1.38 -13.79 7.55
CA THR A 27 0.18 -14.55 7.97
C THR A 27 -1.08 -13.76 7.63
N GLY A 28 -1.15 -12.48 7.98
CA GLY A 28 -2.29 -11.63 7.66
C GLY A 28 -2.52 -11.48 6.16
N ALA A 29 -1.46 -11.24 5.38
CA ALA A 29 -1.58 -11.12 3.93
C ALA A 29 -1.99 -12.43 3.26
N ALA A 30 -1.46 -13.58 3.71
CA ALA A 30 -1.84 -14.88 3.18
C ALA A 30 -3.31 -15.21 3.47
N ILE A 31 -3.77 -14.98 4.70
CA ILE A 31 -5.18 -15.17 5.08
C ILE A 31 -6.08 -14.28 4.23
N LEU A 32 -5.77 -12.98 4.14
CA LEU A 32 -6.55 -12.04 3.34
C LEU A 32 -6.58 -12.43 1.86
N LEU A 33 -5.44 -12.85 1.28
CA LEU A 33 -5.39 -13.33 -0.10
C LEU A 33 -6.26 -14.57 -0.31
N ILE A 34 -6.24 -15.54 0.60
CA ILE A 34 -7.06 -16.76 0.48
C ILE A 34 -8.54 -16.40 0.56
N LEU A 35 -8.94 -15.59 1.54
CA LEU A 35 -10.33 -15.20 1.73
C LEU A 35 -10.86 -14.32 0.58
N LEU A 36 -10.02 -13.43 0.06
CA LEU A 36 -10.40 -12.49 -1.00
C LEU A 36 -10.11 -13.02 -2.41
N ALA A 37 -9.44 -14.16 -2.55
CA ALA A 37 -9.10 -14.74 -3.84
C ALA A 37 -10.31 -14.87 -4.76
N PRO A 38 -11.47 -15.44 -4.33
CA PRO A 38 -12.65 -15.56 -5.19
C PRO A 38 -13.17 -14.20 -5.70
N ALA A 39 -13.19 -13.19 -4.82
CA ALA A 39 -13.64 -11.85 -5.18
C ALA A 39 -12.65 -11.16 -6.14
N LEU A 40 -11.35 -11.32 -5.91
CA LEU A 40 -10.30 -10.76 -6.76
C LEU A 40 -10.26 -11.42 -8.13
N THR A 41 -10.43 -12.74 -8.23
CA THR A 41 -10.51 -13.43 -9.52
C THR A 41 -11.79 -13.06 -10.28
N ALA A 42 -12.93 -12.97 -9.60
CA ALA A 42 -14.17 -12.50 -10.22
C ALA A 42 -14.03 -11.06 -10.74
N ALA A 43 -13.48 -10.15 -9.93
CA ALA A 43 -13.22 -8.77 -10.35
C ALA A 43 -12.26 -8.70 -11.55
N ALA A 44 -11.15 -9.45 -11.51
CA ALA A 44 -10.20 -9.50 -12.61
C ALA A 44 -10.80 -10.09 -13.90
N ALA A 45 -11.64 -11.13 -13.79
CA ALA A 45 -12.34 -11.73 -14.93
C ALA A 45 -13.37 -10.78 -15.53
N LEU A 46 -14.14 -10.07 -14.69
CA LEU A 46 -15.08 -9.04 -15.15
C LEU A 46 -14.36 -7.89 -15.84
N LEU A 47 -13.27 -7.39 -15.27
CA LEU A 47 -12.44 -6.37 -15.91
C LEU A 47 -11.88 -6.87 -17.23
N TYR A 48 -11.41 -8.12 -17.31
CA TYR A 48 -10.95 -8.70 -18.56
C TYR A 48 -12.07 -8.74 -19.62
N ALA A 49 -13.27 -9.16 -19.22
CA ALA A 49 -14.41 -9.29 -20.12
C ALA A 49 -14.94 -7.94 -20.62
N THR A 50 -14.82 -6.85 -19.84
CA THR A 50 -15.40 -5.54 -20.21
C THR A 50 -14.48 -4.66 -21.05
N GLN A 51 -13.19 -4.57 -20.74
CA GLN A 51 -12.23 -3.70 -21.43
C GLN A 51 -11.24 -4.47 -22.31
N GLY A 52 -11.17 -5.80 -22.20
CA GLY A 52 -10.10 -6.59 -22.79
C GLY A 52 -8.73 -6.29 -22.16
N GLY A 53 -7.68 -6.98 -22.63
CA GLY A 53 -6.31 -6.71 -22.20
C GLY A 53 -5.98 -7.23 -20.80
N ARG A 54 -5.12 -6.51 -20.05
CA ARG A 54 -4.62 -6.97 -18.74
C ARG A 54 -5.44 -6.33 -17.63
N PRO A 55 -6.07 -7.10 -16.71
CA PRO A 55 -6.85 -6.53 -15.60
C PRO A 55 -6.00 -5.92 -14.48
N PHE A 56 -4.69 -6.17 -14.48
CA PHE A 56 -3.76 -5.68 -13.48
C PHE A 56 -2.83 -4.58 -14.02
N ALA A 57 -2.63 -3.54 -13.21
CA ALA A 57 -1.63 -2.51 -13.39
C ALA A 57 -0.45 -2.73 -12.45
N ARG A 58 0.69 -2.16 -12.83
CA ARG A 58 1.86 -2.07 -11.98
C ARG A 58 2.36 -0.63 -11.92
N GLU A 59 2.39 -0.05 -10.72
CA GLU A 59 2.85 1.32 -10.49
C GLU A 59 4.24 1.29 -9.86
N ALA A 60 5.12 2.21 -10.27
CA ALA A 60 6.47 2.27 -9.73
C ALA A 60 6.45 2.82 -8.29
N ALA A 61 7.24 2.21 -7.41
CA ALA A 61 7.37 2.63 -6.03
C ALA A 61 8.78 2.37 -5.50
N VAL A 62 9.11 3.03 -4.40
CA VAL A 62 10.35 2.84 -3.66
C VAL A 62 10.02 2.21 -2.31
N GLY A 63 10.74 1.12 -1.99
CA GLY A 63 10.56 0.34 -0.78
C GLY A 63 11.71 0.50 0.22
N LEU A 64 11.84 -0.48 1.10
CA LEU A 64 12.87 -0.56 2.13
C LEU A 64 14.28 -0.32 1.55
N ALA A 65 15.09 0.48 2.23
CA ALA A 65 16.44 0.88 1.81
C ALA A 65 16.49 1.57 0.45
N GLY A 66 15.38 2.15 -0.01
CA GLY A 66 15.32 2.78 -1.33
C GLY A 66 15.21 1.81 -2.50
N ARG A 67 14.90 0.52 -2.25
CA ARG A 67 14.83 -0.49 -3.31
C ARG A 67 13.61 -0.23 -4.21
N PRO A 68 13.80 -0.03 -5.53
CA PRO A 68 12.67 0.15 -6.43
C PRO A 68 11.89 -1.16 -6.58
N PHE A 69 10.57 -1.06 -6.60
CA PHE A 69 9.66 -2.17 -6.86
C PHE A 69 8.41 -1.68 -7.60
N ARG A 70 7.46 -2.59 -7.86
CA ARG A 70 6.18 -2.23 -8.49
C ARG A 70 5.00 -2.73 -7.67
N THR A 71 4.10 -1.84 -7.30
CA THR A 71 2.86 -2.20 -6.61
C THR A 71 1.87 -2.81 -7.59
N TRP A 72 1.06 -3.76 -7.14
CA TRP A 72 0.00 -4.38 -7.94
C TRP A 72 -1.34 -3.70 -7.68
N ARG A 73 -2.11 -3.38 -8.73
CA ARG A 73 -3.48 -2.88 -8.59
C ARG A 73 -4.38 -3.41 -9.68
N LEU A 74 -5.69 -3.37 -9.48
CA LEU A 74 -6.66 -3.58 -10.56
C LEU A 74 -6.72 -2.34 -11.46
N ARG A 75 -6.89 -2.56 -12.76
CA ARG A 75 -7.10 -1.51 -13.75
C ARG A 75 -8.57 -1.16 -13.83
N THR A 76 -8.98 -0.17 -13.04
CA THR A 76 -10.38 0.29 -12.94
C THR A 76 -10.67 1.53 -13.79
N ALA A 77 -9.64 2.27 -14.21
CA ALA A 77 -9.78 3.41 -15.13
C ALA A 77 -10.53 3.00 -16.41
N ASP A 78 -11.42 3.89 -16.86
CA ASP A 78 -12.21 3.73 -18.10
C ASP A 78 -13.16 2.51 -18.15
N THR A 79 -13.44 1.85 -17.02
CA THR A 79 -14.38 0.70 -16.95
C THR A 79 -15.78 1.05 -16.44
N GLY A 80 -16.12 2.34 -16.43
CA GLY A 80 -17.44 2.84 -16.07
C GLY A 80 -17.89 2.46 -14.66
N ARG A 81 -19.11 1.93 -14.54
CA ARG A 81 -19.74 1.61 -13.23
C ARG A 81 -19.00 0.51 -12.47
N LEU A 82 -18.39 -0.45 -13.19
CA LEU A 82 -17.63 -1.55 -12.57
C LEU A 82 -16.38 -1.00 -11.89
N GLY A 83 -15.57 -0.20 -12.60
CA GLY A 83 -14.39 0.45 -12.04
C GLY A 83 -14.73 1.31 -10.83
N ALA A 84 -15.74 2.16 -10.96
CA ALA A 84 -16.21 2.99 -9.85
C ALA A 84 -16.67 2.17 -8.63
N ALA A 85 -17.28 0.99 -8.83
CA ALA A 85 -17.67 0.11 -7.74
C ALA A 85 -16.45 -0.55 -7.06
N LEU A 86 -15.50 -1.05 -7.85
CA LEU A 86 -14.26 -1.65 -7.33
C LEU A 86 -13.41 -0.62 -6.58
N ASP A 87 -13.34 0.61 -7.09
CA ASP A 87 -12.66 1.72 -6.45
C ASP A 87 -13.34 2.06 -5.12
N ARG A 88 -14.67 2.27 -5.08
CA ARG A 88 -15.43 2.59 -3.84
C ARG A 88 -15.24 1.55 -2.73
N CYS A 89 -15.17 0.27 -3.10
CA CYS A 89 -14.97 -0.82 -2.14
C CYS A 89 -13.50 -1.07 -1.77
N ALA A 90 -12.56 -0.25 -2.26
CA ALA A 90 -11.12 -0.41 -2.07
C ALA A 90 -10.56 -1.75 -2.56
N LEU A 91 -11.28 -2.43 -3.45
CA LEU A 91 -10.86 -3.72 -4.02
C LEU A 91 -9.72 -3.54 -5.01
N ASP A 92 -9.59 -2.34 -5.58
CA ASP A 92 -8.57 -1.96 -6.55
C ASP A 92 -7.13 -2.12 -6.02
N ALA A 93 -6.92 -1.90 -4.72
CA ALA A 93 -5.62 -1.94 -4.07
C ALA A 93 -5.27 -3.29 -3.43
N LEU A 94 -6.24 -4.21 -3.28
CA LEU A 94 -6.02 -5.51 -2.67
C LEU A 94 -4.98 -6.40 -3.37
N PRO A 95 -4.74 -6.33 -4.69
CA PRO A 95 -3.62 -7.04 -5.30
C PRO A 95 -2.25 -6.70 -4.70
N GLN A 96 -2.10 -5.56 -4.01
CA GLN A 96 -0.87 -5.21 -3.27
C GLN A 96 -0.53 -6.19 -2.15
N LEU A 97 -1.47 -7.02 -1.68
CA LEU A 97 -1.17 -8.11 -0.75
C LEU A 97 -0.09 -9.06 -1.30
N LEU A 98 -0.02 -9.20 -2.63
CA LEU A 98 1.06 -9.94 -3.28
C LEU A 98 2.44 -9.29 -3.07
N ASN A 99 2.52 -7.96 -2.97
CA ASN A 99 3.76 -7.26 -2.63
C ASN A 99 4.15 -7.51 -1.17
N VAL A 100 3.17 -7.63 -0.27
CA VAL A 100 3.41 -7.98 1.14
C VAL A 100 4.00 -9.39 1.24
N VAL A 101 3.40 -10.36 0.57
CA VAL A 101 3.92 -11.74 0.51
C VAL A 101 5.33 -11.78 -0.09
N ARG A 102 5.59 -11.03 -1.18
CA ARG A 102 6.92 -10.90 -1.79
C ARG A 102 7.96 -10.18 -0.92
N GLY A 103 7.54 -9.50 0.14
CA GLY A 103 8.43 -8.79 1.05
C GLY A 103 8.87 -7.41 0.57
N GLU A 104 8.21 -6.89 -0.45
CA GLU A 104 8.39 -5.53 -0.95
C GLU A 104 7.61 -4.53 -0.08
N MET A 105 6.45 -4.96 0.45
CA MET A 105 5.56 -4.16 1.29
C MET A 105 5.29 -4.83 2.64
N SER A 106 4.61 -4.07 3.49
CA SER A 106 4.04 -4.44 4.78
C SER A 106 2.52 -4.20 4.74
N LEU A 107 1.74 -4.84 5.63
CA LEU A 107 0.31 -4.52 5.75
C LEU A 107 0.15 -3.06 6.20
N VAL A 108 0.91 -2.67 7.22
CA VAL A 108 0.92 -1.32 7.80
C VAL A 108 2.29 -0.67 7.61
N GLY A 109 2.32 0.58 7.18
CA GLY A 109 3.55 1.33 6.96
C GLY A 109 3.29 2.62 6.18
N PRO A 110 4.34 3.42 5.95
CA PRO A 110 4.21 4.62 5.14
C PRO A 110 3.74 4.29 3.72
N ARG A 111 2.86 5.13 3.15
CA ARG A 111 2.32 4.89 1.80
C ARG A 111 3.47 4.83 0.77
N PRO A 112 3.48 3.83 -0.14
CA PRO A 112 4.49 3.74 -1.20
C PRO A 112 4.42 4.96 -2.12
N GLN A 113 5.58 5.50 -2.48
CA GLN A 113 5.73 6.62 -3.41
C GLN A 113 6.77 6.28 -4.48
N THR A 114 6.59 6.84 -5.67
CA THR A 114 7.55 6.72 -6.78
C THR A 114 8.87 7.41 -6.46
N ARG A 115 8.79 8.53 -5.73
CA ARG A 115 9.91 9.33 -5.24
C ARG A 115 9.51 9.91 -3.90
N THR A 116 10.46 10.02 -2.98
CA THR A 116 10.21 10.64 -1.68
C THR A 116 11.35 11.58 -1.33
N ASP A 117 10.99 12.77 -0.85
CA ASP A 117 11.94 13.74 -0.30
C ASP A 117 12.18 13.50 1.21
N HIS A 118 11.53 12.47 1.77
CA HIS A 118 11.60 12.04 3.16
C HIS A 118 12.27 10.66 3.27
N PRO A 119 13.63 10.59 3.22
CA PRO A 119 14.37 9.33 3.21
C PRO A 119 14.19 8.53 4.52
N GLU A 120 13.78 9.16 5.61
CA GLU A 120 13.47 8.50 6.88
C GLU A 120 12.40 7.40 6.71
N ARG A 121 11.47 7.56 5.76
CA ARG A 121 10.41 6.57 5.47
C ARG A 121 10.95 5.29 4.84
N LEU A 122 12.17 5.33 4.30
CA LEU A 122 12.82 4.20 3.63
C LEU A 122 13.52 3.25 4.61
N VAL A 123 13.52 3.53 5.93
CA VAL A 123 14.03 2.63 6.97
C VAL A 123 13.07 1.47 7.28
N VAL A 124 11.80 1.59 6.87
CA VAL A 124 10.75 0.57 7.02
C VAL A 124 10.17 0.20 5.65
N ARG A 125 9.45 -0.92 5.60
CA ARG A 125 8.71 -1.28 4.37
C ARG A 125 7.49 -0.38 4.23
N PRO A 126 7.18 0.09 3.02
CA PRO A 126 5.94 0.81 2.78
C PRO A 126 4.73 -0.09 3.06
N GLY A 127 3.64 0.55 3.49
CA GLY A 127 2.38 -0.10 3.88
C GLY A 127 1.32 -0.07 2.78
N MET A 128 0.40 -1.04 2.81
CA MET A 128 -0.88 -0.91 2.08
C MET A 128 -1.78 0.14 2.72
N THR A 129 -1.74 0.20 4.05
CA THR A 129 -2.34 1.25 4.89
C THR A 129 -1.28 1.81 5.83
N GLY A 130 -1.56 2.94 6.47
CA GLY A 130 -0.59 3.66 7.29
C GLY A 130 -1.27 4.61 8.24
N LEU A 131 -0.50 5.13 9.22
CA LEU A 131 -1.04 5.98 10.27
C LEU A 131 -1.76 7.20 9.69
N TRP A 132 -1.10 7.97 8.82
CA TRP A 132 -1.76 9.12 8.21
C TRP A 132 -2.98 8.73 7.37
N GLN A 133 -2.97 7.56 6.72
CA GLN A 133 -4.09 7.10 5.89
C GLN A 133 -5.34 6.83 6.73
N VAL A 134 -5.19 6.45 8.00
CA VAL A 134 -6.34 6.26 8.92
C VAL A 134 -6.64 7.49 9.77
N SER A 135 -5.63 8.33 10.02
CA SER A 135 -5.76 9.60 10.73
C SER A 135 -6.33 10.72 9.84
N ALA A 136 -6.28 10.56 8.52
CA ALA A 136 -6.69 11.55 7.55
C ALA A 136 -8.15 11.96 7.74
N ARG A 137 -8.33 13.14 8.35
CA ARG A 137 -9.30 14.11 7.89
C ARG A 137 -8.92 14.48 6.45
N SER A 138 -9.89 14.69 5.58
CA SER A 138 -9.74 14.77 4.12
C SER A 138 -8.80 15.89 3.63
N ASP A 139 -8.33 16.75 4.53
CA ASP A 139 -7.73 18.06 4.29
C ASP A 139 -6.38 18.29 5.00
N LEU A 140 -5.73 17.24 5.54
CA LEU A 140 -4.43 17.42 6.19
C LEU A 140 -3.36 17.95 5.21
N PRO A 141 -2.65 19.04 5.54
CA PRO A 141 -1.49 19.51 4.78
C PRO A 141 -0.44 18.40 4.60
N TRP A 142 0.32 18.48 3.51
CA TRP A 142 1.37 17.50 3.19
C TRP A 142 2.39 17.31 4.32
N GLU A 143 2.75 18.39 5.00
CA GLU A 143 3.68 18.37 6.12
C GLU A 143 3.15 17.54 7.29
N GLU A 144 1.86 17.64 7.62
CA GLU A 144 1.23 16.87 8.69
C GLU A 144 1.19 15.37 8.36
N MET A 145 0.92 15.02 7.09
CA MET A 145 1.01 13.63 6.63
C MET A 145 2.43 13.07 6.78
N ALA A 146 3.44 13.86 6.43
CA ALA A 146 4.85 13.48 6.60
C ALA A 146 5.23 13.30 8.08
N LEU A 147 4.70 14.14 8.97
CA LEU A 147 4.89 14.00 10.42
C LEU A 147 4.28 12.71 10.97
N LEU A 148 3.07 12.34 10.53
CA LEU A 148 2.44 11.07 10.92
C LEU A 148 3.22 9.85 10.41
N ASP A 149 3.74 9.92 9.18
CA ASP A 149 4.62 8.88 8.65
C ASP A 149 5.93 8.78 9.45
N ARG A 150 6.54 9.91 9.81
CA ARG A 150 7.73 9.94 10.68
C ARG A 150 7.43 9.35 12.05
N HIS A 151 6.32 9.74 12.66
CA HIS A 151 5.88 9.22 13.95
C HIS A 151 5.72 7.70 13.92
N TYR A 152 5.11 7.16 12.85
CA TYR A 152 5.02 5.72 12.65
C TYR A 152 6.41 5.08 12.52
N VAL A 153 7.27 5.63 11.67
CA VAL A 153 8.64 5.12 11.48
C VAL A 153 9.39 4.99 12.81
N GLU A 154 9.30 6.01 13.66
CA GLU A 154 10.02 6.10 14.93
C GLU A 154 9.40 5.24 16.04
N ASN A 155 8.07 5.07 16.05
CA ASN A 155 7.35 4.53 17.21
C ASN A 155 6.47 3.30 16.92
N HIS A 156 6.55 2.72 15.71
CA HIS A 156 5.71 1.58 15.36
C HIS A 156 5.99 0.36 16.23
N TRP A 157 4.89 -0.29 16.63
CA TRP A 157 4.87 -1.57 17.32
C TRP A 157 3.58 -2.29 16.91
N LEU A 158 3.51 -3.59 17.18
CA LEU A 158 2.40 -4.45 16.69
C LEU A 158 1.00 -3.95 17.08
N GLY A 159 0.81 -3.37 18.26
CA GLY A 159 -0.50 -2.86 18.67
C GLY A 159 -0.91 -1.59 17.92
N MET A 160 0.05 -0.73 17.56
CA MET A 160 -0.22 0.38 16.65
C MET A 160 -0.66 -0.13 15.27
N ASP A 161 -0.02 -1.19 14.76
CA ASP A 161 -0.41 -1.81 13.49
C ASP A 161 -1.83 -2.38 13.55
N LEU A 162 -2.18 -3.08 14.63
CA LEU A 162 -3.54 -3.59 14.85
C LEU A 162 -4.57 -2.46 14.90
N ALA A 163 -4.27 -1.37 15.61
CA ALA A 163 -5.14 -0.20 15.68
C ALA A 163 -5.33 0.44 14.29
N ILE A 164 -4.27 0.55 13.48
CA ILE A 164 -4.35 1.08 12.11
C ILE A 164 -5.18 0.13 11.23
N LEU A 165 -4.95 -1.18 11.29
CA LEU A 165 -5.72 -2.16 10.52
C LEU A 165 -7.21 -2.16 10.88
N ALA A 166 -7.55 -2.05 12.17
CA ALA A 166 -8.94 -1.97 12.62
C ALA A 166 -9.66 -0.71 12.08
N GLN A 167 -8.95 0.40 11.94
CA GLN A 167 -9.50 1.66 11.41
C GLN A 167 -9.54 1.70 9.87
N THR A 168 -8.74 0.87 9.20
CA THR A 168 -8.51 0.92 7.75
C THR A 168 -9.79 0.75 6.93
N PRO A 169 -10.70 -0.21 7.18
CA PRO A 169 -11.92 -0.36 6.37
C PRO A 169 -12.78 0.91 6.36
N ARG A 170 -12.95 1.54 7.53
CA ARG A 170 -13.72 2.77 7.69
C ARG A 170 -13.03 3.95 7.01
N ALA A 171 -11.71 4.09 7.17
CA ALA A 171 -10.94 5.14 6.54
C ALA A 171 -10.94 5.02 5.01
N ALA A 172 -10.72 3.80 4.50
CA ALA A 172 -10.72 3.50 3.08
C ALA A 172 -12.07 3.83 2.42
N TYR A 173 -13.18 3.46 3.07
CA TYR A 173 -14.52 3.80 2.60
C TYR A 173 -14.76 5.32 2.56
N ARG A 174 -14.39 6.03 3.64
CA ARG A 174 -14.56 7.49 3.72
C ARG A 174 -13.80 8.24 2.63
N GLN A 175 -12.55 7.85 2.36
CA GLN A 175 -11.69 8.49 1.35
C GLN A 175 -12.18 8.31 -0.08
N ARG A 176 -13.10 7.38 -0.34
CA ARG A 176 -13.59 7.05 -1.68
C ARG A 176 -15.02 7.49 -1.94
N VAL A 177 -15.74 7.87 -0.88
CA VAL A 177 -17.14 8.29 -0.93
C VAL A 177 -17.29 9.78 -0.60
N ALA A 178 -16.36 10.37 0.15
CA ALA A 178 -16.25 11.82 0.34
C ALA A 178 -15.63 12.50 -0.88
#